data_AF-W9HCS4-F1
#
_entry.id   AF-W9HCS4-F1
#
_cell.length_a   1.000
_cell.length_b   1.000
_cell.length_c   1.000
_cell.angle_alpha   90.00
_cell.angle_beta   90.00
_cell.angle_gamma   90.00
#
_symmetry.space_group_name_H-M   'P 1'
#
loop_
_entity.id
_entity.type
_entity.pdbx_description
1 polymer ?
#
loop_
_entity_poly.entity_id
_entity_poly.type
_entity_poly.pdbx_seq_one_letter_code
_entity_poly.pdbx_strand_id
1 'polypeptide(L)'
;MTGIKKAVRTKARGSEFLRSGPWCELKHYLGRWHSYRQAANFIVCAAAAWPLLFQDFKITSLPSSTRISKPIIQSDLTAVAIVQHMEAFEKVKMPELMQDAEDLRRMGLDKAIQIQLLKRTFRPIVHAEVLIHHYLTKNGITRPNRFWRQWQYIGASKPTCRLCHYYFSSHSQSQIQVRPSHLNLYPNWRLPEICDEDDAEAREAHRKLLKSIAEKVRNDAKRTLQQRTTKSKQHDSNTYSATPRYLVKRSESTNSDGPAYCEVDRCSR
;
A
#
# COMPACT_ATOMS: atom_id res chain seq x y z
N MET A 1 33.02 -24.24 22.46
CA MET A 1 31.87 -23.45 21.92
C MET A 1 32.31 -22.37 20.90
N THR A 2 33.28 -22.64 20.02
CA THR A 2 33.98 -21.62 19.21
C THR A 2 33.72 -21.75 17.70
N GLY A 3 33.44 -22.97 17.21
CA GLY A 3 33.17 -23.23 15.79
C GLY A 3 31.84 -22.68 15.28
N ILE A 4 30.78 -22.77 16.09
CA ILE A 4 29.42 -22.31 15.70
C ILE A 4 29.39 -20.80 15.56
N LYS A 5 29.96 -20.05 16.52
CA LYS A 5 30.05 -18.58 16.44
C LYS A 5 30.85 -18.12 15.21
N LYS A 6 31.94 -18.82 14.87
CA LYS A 6 32.75 -18.53 13.67
C LYS A 6 31.95 -18.83 12.39
N ALA A 7 31.29 -19.98 12.29
CA ALA A 7 30.48 -20.36 11.14
C ALA A 7 29.29 -19.42 10.90
N VAL A 8 28.60 -18.98 11.96
CA VAL A 8 27.52 -17.98 11.87
C VAL A 8 28.05 -16.63 11.39
N ARG A 9 29.22 -16.20 11.86
CA ARG A 9 29.83 -14.92 11.47
C ARG A 9 30.34 -14.93 10.03
N THR A 10 30.87 -16.05 9.55
CA THR A 10 31.32 -16.20 8.16
C THR A 10 30.13 -16.29 7.20
N LYS A 11 29.07 -17.02 7.56
CA LYS A 11 27.84 -17.08 6.74
C LYS A 11 27.09 -15.74 6.74
N ALA A 12 26.99 -15.04 7.87
CA ALA A 12 26.32 -13.73 7.95
C ALA A 12 27.03 -12.62 7.16
N ARG A 13 28.33 -12.77 6.87
CA ARG A 13 29.10 -11.85 6.01
C ARG A 13 28.93 -12.11 4.51
N GLY A 14 28.38 -13.26 4.12
CA GLY A 14 28.04 -13.54 2.73
C GLY A 14 26.75 -12.82 2.34
N SER A 15 26.78 -12.07 1.24
CA SER A 15 25.59 -11.48 0.61
C SER A 15 24.50 -12.50 0.28
N GLU A 16 24.85 -13.79 0.20
CA GLU A 16 23.94 -14.93 0.10
C GLU A 16 23.07 -15.17 1.34
N PHE A 17 23.58 -14.97 2.56
CA PHE A 17 22.82 -15.27 3.78
C PHE A 17 21.69 -14.26 3.98
N LEU A 18 21.94 -12.99 3.64
CA LEU A 18 20.94 -11.92 3.58
C LEU A 18 19.91 -12.10 2.45
N ARG A 19 20.18 -12.99 1.49
CA ARG A 19 19.27 -13.35 0.38
C ARG A 19 18.61 -14.72 0.58
N SER A 20 18.98 -15.48 1.61
CA SER A 20 18.38 -16.77 1.88
C SER A 20 16.94 -16.58 2.36
N GLY A 21 15.98 -17.18 1.65
CA GLY A 21 14.55 -17.10 1.97
C GLY A 21 14.22 -17.35 3.45
N PRO A 22 14.77 -18.39 4.10
CA PRO A 22 14.54 -18.65 5.52
C PRO A 22 15.02 -17.53 6.45
N TRP A 23 16.14 -16.87 6.15
CA TRP A 23 16.63 -15.76 6.96
C TRP A 23 15.80 -14.49 6.78
N CYS A 24 15.36 -14.21 5.54
CA CYS A 24 14.42 -13.13 5.25
C CYS A 24 13.11 -13.31 6.04
N GLU A 25 12.57 -14.52 6.06
CA GLU A 25 11.39 -14.88 6.84
C GLU A 25 11.63 -14.70 8.34
N LEU A 26 12.73 -15.25 8.89
CA LEU A 26 13.05 -15.11 10.32
C LEU A 26 13.17 -13.63 10.73
N LYS A 27 13.90 -12.82 9.94
CA LYS A 27 14.01 -11.37 10.16
C LYS A 27 12.63 -10.69 10.10
N HIS A 28 11.77 -11.11 9.17
CA HIS A 28 10.42 -10.61 9.05
C HIS A 28 9.57 -10.93 10.29
N TYR A 29 9.59 -12.17 10.80
CA TYR A 29 8.89 -12.57 12.02
C TYR A 29 9.40 -11.84 13.26
N LEU A 30 10.73 -11.77 13.46
CA LEU A 30 11.33 -11.05 14.58
C LEU A 30 10.98 -9.55 14.54
N GLY A 31 11.03 -8.95 13.35
CA GLY A 31 10.61 -7.55 13.15
C GLY A 31 9.15 -7.32 13.50
N ARG A 32 8.24 -8.22 13.10
CA ARG A 32 6.82 -8.14 13.48
C ARG A 32 6.63 -8.27 14.99
N TRP A 33 7.29 -9.22 15.62
CA TRP A 33 7.19 -9.42 17.07
C TRP A 33 7.67 -8.19 17.85
N HIS A 34 8.80 -7.62 17.45
CA HIS A 34 9.30 -6.38 18.03
C HIS A 34 8.32 -5.21 17.82
N SER A 35 7.75 -5.08 16.62
CA SER A 35 6.76 -4.05 16.29
C SER A 35 5.52 -4.13 17.19
N TYR A 36 5.06 -5.32 17.56
CA TYR A 36 3.92 -5.45 18.50
C TYR A 36 4.26 -4.95 19.90
N ARG A 37 5.45 -5.30 20.41
CA ARG A 37 5.93 -4.77 21.70
C ARG A 37 6.04 -3.25 21.68
N GLN A 38 6.58 -2.69 20.60
CA GLN A 38 6.67 -1.24 20.43
C GLN A 38 5.29 -0.57 20.38
N ALA A 39 4.34 -1.16 19.64
CA ALA A 39 2.97 -0.64 19.56
C ALA A 39 2.27 -0.67 20.94
N ALA A 40 2.42 -1.75 21.71
CA ALA A 40 1.86 -1.84 23.06
C ALA A 40 2.44 -0.77 23.99
N ASN A 41 3.77 -0.62 23.99
CA ASN A 41 4.44 0.44 24.77
C ASN A 41 3.99 1.84 24.34
N PHE A 42 3.84 2.06 23.03
CA PHE A 42 3.37 3.32 22.48
C PHE A 42 1.95 3.64 22.96
N ILE A 43 1.04 2.67 22.96
CA ILE A 43 -0.33 2.84 23.46
C ILE A 43 -0.33 3.26 24.93
N VAL A 44 0.49 2.61 25.78
CA VAL A 44 0.60 2.97 27.20
C VAL A 44 1.13 4.40 27.38
N CYS A 45 2.19 4.78 26.64
CA CYS A 45 2.71 6.14 26.67
C CYS A 45 1.69 7.16 26.16
N ALA A 46 0.98 6.84 25.07
CA ALA A 46 -0.03 7.70 24.47
C ALA A 46 -1.24 7.89 25.41
N ALA A 47 -1.63 6.87 26.17
CA ALA A 47 -2.70 6.97 27.16
C ALA A 47 -2.34 7.92 28.29
N ALA A 48 -1.07 7.93 28.72
CA ALA A 48 -0.59 8.90 29.71
C ALA A 48 -0.53 10.33 29.13
N ALA A 49 -0.09 10.48 27.88
CA ALA A 49 0.06 11.79 27.23
C ALA A 49 -1.27 12.41 26.79
N TRP A 50 -2.23 11.58 26.35
CA TRP A 50 -3.52 11.99 25.79
C TRP A 50 -4.67 11.15 26.36
N PRO A 51 -5.02 11.32 27.65
CA PRO A 51 -6.05 10.52 28.31
C PRO A 51 -7.40 10.54 27.59
N LEU A 52 -7.77 11.70 27.03
CA LEU A 52 -9.02 11.90 26.29
C LEU A 52 -9.15 11.01 25.04
N LEU A 53 -8.05 10.49 24.47
CA LEU A 53 -8.12 9.54 23.35
C LEU A 53 -8.56 8.14 23.80
N PHE A 54 -8.45 7.85 25.09
CA PHE A 54 -8.70 6.54 25.70
C PHE A 54 -9.87 6.56 26.70
N GLN A 55 -10.52 7.70 26.89
CA GLN A 55 -11.67 7.89 27.76
C GLN A 55 -12.90 8.25 26.93
N ASP A 56 -14.08 7.76 27.31
CA ASP A 56 -15.38 8.12 26.75
C ASP A 56 -15.49 8.10 25.22
N PHE A 57 -14.75 7.21 24.56
CA PHE A 57 -14.77 7.08 23.11
C PHE A 57 -15.91 6.20 22.63
N LYS A 58 -16.47 6.56 21.46
CA LYS A 58 -17.48 5.75 20.78
C LYS A 58 -16.84 4.92 19.68
N ILE A 59 -16.99 3.60 19.78
CA ILE A 59 -16.66 2.70 18.67
C ILE A 59 -17.84 2.68 17.70
N THR A 60 -17.59 3.06 16.45
CA THR A 60 -18.57 2.91 15.37
C THR A 60 -18.06 1.82 14.43
N SER A 61 -18.75 0.69 14.42
CA SER A 61 -18.44 -0.41 13.52
C SER A 61 -19.02 -0.14 12.14
N LEU A 62 -18.19 -0.25 11.11
CA LEU A 62 -18.63 -0.18 9.72
C LEU A 62 -18.58 -1.59 9.11
N PRO A 63 -19.66 -2.08 8.47
CA PRO A 63 -19.62 -3.35 7.78
C PRO A 63 -18.63 -3.28 6.61
N SER A 64 -17.98 -4.40 6.31
CA SER A 64 -17.15 -4.49 5.10
C SER A 64 -18.02 -4.32 3.86
N SER A 65 -17.44 -3.76 2.80
CA SER A 65 -18.14 -3.62 1.52
C SER A 65 -18.50 -4.99 0.93
N THR A 66 -19.62 -5.02 0.20
CA THR A 66 -20.06 -6.22 -0.52
C THR A 66 -19.14 -6.49 -1.70
N ARG A 67 -18.89 -7.78 -1.93
CA ARG A 67 -18.18 -8.25 -3.12
C ARG A 67 -19.14 -8.21 -4.30
N ILE A 68 -18.70 -7.60 -5.40
CA ILE A 68 -19.46 -7.60 -6.64
C ILE A 68 -18.99 -8.71 -7.59
N SER A 69 -19.85 -9.03 -8.55
CA SER A 69 -19.47 -9.89 -9.67
C SER A 69 -18.35 -9.25 -10.48
N LYS A 70 -17.60 -10.09 -11.19
CA LYS A 70 -16.55 -9.63 -12.10
C LYS A 70 -17.17 -8.70 -13.15
N PRO A 71 -16.74 -7.42 -13.26
CA PRO A 71 -17.28 -6.49 -14.26
C PRO A 71 -16.81 -6.79 -15.68
N ILE A 72 -15.69 -7.53 -15.83
CA ILE A 72 -15.15 -7.89 -17.15
C ILE A 72 -15.83 -9.18 -17.63
N ILE A 73 -16.78 -9.02 -18.55
CA ILE A 73 -17.34 -10.13 -19.35
C ILE A 73 -16.18 -10.74 -20.14
N GLN A 74 -16.12 -12.08 -20.24
CA GLN A 74 -15.01 -12.80 -20.87
C GLN A 74 -14.59 -12.14 -22.18
N SER A 75 -13.35 -11.67 -22.22
CA SER A 75 -12.74 -10.98 -23.36
C SER A 75 -11.41 -11.66 -23.64
N ASP A 76 -11.12 -11.94 -24.91
CA ASP A 76 -9.82 -12.44 -25.38
C ASP A 76 -8.77 -11.33 -25.35
N LEU A 77 -8.53 -10.78 -24.17
CA LEU A 77 -7.58 -9.70 -23.94
C LEU A 77 -6.16 -10.25 -24.03
N THR A 78 -5.37 -9.71 -24.95
CA THR A 78 -3.94 -10.01 -25.11
C THR A 78 -3.09 -8.84 -24.63
N ALA A 79 -1.80 -9.05 -24.39
CA ALA A 79 -0.87 -7.97 -24.05
C ALA A 79 -0.85 -6.89 -25.15
N VAL A 80 -0.91 -7.30 -26.42
CA VAL A 80 -1.01 -6.41 -27.58
C VAL A 80 -2.30 -5.60 -27.55
N ALA A 81 -3.45 -6.23 -27.31
CA ALA A 81 -4.73 -5.53 -27.20
C ALA A 81 -4.71 -4.50 -26.05
N ILE A 82 -4.10 -4.84 -24.91
CA ILE A 82 -3.93 -3.90 -23.79
C ILE A 82 -3.14 -2.67 -24.23
N VAL A 83 -2.00 -2.84 -24.92
CA VAL A 83 -1.20 -1.72 -25.42
C VAL A 83 -2.00 -0.89 -26.44
N GLN A 84 -2.72 -1.52 -27.36
CA GLN A 84 -3.59 -0.82 -28.31
C GLN A 84 -4.67 0.03 -27.61
N HIS A 85 -5.27 -0.48 -26.53
CA HIS A 85 -6.22 0.28 -25.71
C HIS A 85 -5.54 1.46 -24.99
N MET A 86 -4.27 1.32 -24.58
CA MET A 86 -3.49 2.42 -24.01
C MET A 86 -3.20 3.49 -25.06
N GLU A 87 -2.80 3.11 -26.28
CA GLU A 87 -2.59 4.04 -27.39
C GLU A 87 -3.86 4.81 -27.74
N ALA A 88 -5.00 4.12 -27.84
CA ALA A 88 -6.29 4.72 -28.17
C ALA A 88 -6.76 5.71 -27.10
N PHE A 89 -6.54 5.38 -25.82
CA PHE A 89 -6.90 6.26 -24.71
C PHE A 89 -6.04 7.53 -24.68
N GLU A 90 -4.73 7.39 -24.91
CA GLU A 90 -3.79 8.51 -24.85
C GLU A 90 -3.67 9.26 -26.18
N LYS A 91 -4.21 8.70 -27.26
CA LYS A 91 -4.08 9.18 -28.64
C LYS A 91 -2.60 9.30 -29.07
N VAL A 92 -1.75 8.39 -28.58
CA VAL A 92 -0.31 8.36 -28.84
C VAL A 92 0.11 6.95 -29.23
N LYS A 93 0.90 6.84 -30.30
CA LYS A 93 1.51 5.57 -30.71
C LYS A 93 2.70 5.20 -29.82
N MET A 94 2.79 3.93 -29.47
CA MET A 94 3.80 3.39 -28.56
C MET A 94 4.48 2.17 -29.20
N PRO A 95 5.24 2.35 -30.31
CA PRO A 95 5.81 1.24 -31.07
C PRO A 95 6.76 0.37 -30.24
N GLU A 96 7.57 0.98 -29.36
CA GLU A 96 8.46 0.24 -28.45
C GLU A 96 7.69 -0.66 -27.48
N LEU A 97 6.61 -0.13 -26.89
CA LEU A 97 5.77 -0.89 -25.95
C LEU A 97 5.01 -2.01 -26.66
N MET A 98 4.63 -1.79 -27.93
CA MET A 98 4.02 -2.80 -28.77
C MET A 98 4.98 -3.96 -29.01
N GLN A 99 6.25 -3.64 -29.31
CA GLN A 99 7.30 -4.65 -29.50
C GLN A 99 7.57 -5.42 -28.19
N ASP A 100 7.64 -4.73 -27.05
CA ASP A 100 7.78 -5.37 -25.74
C ASP A 100 6.61 -6.33 -25.45
N ALA A 101 5.38 -5.94 -25.75
CA ALA A 101 4.20 -6.78 -25.58
C ALA A 101 4.25 -8.03 -26.47
N GLU A 102 4.70 -7.88 -27.72
CA GLU A 102 4.91 -8.98 -28.67
C GLU A 102 5.99 -9.96 -28.19
N ASP A 103 7.11 -9.45 -27.69
CA ASP A 103 8.20 -10.28 -27.17
C ASP A 103 7.75 -11.05 -25.91
N LEU A 104 7.04 -10.39 -25.00
CA LEU A 104 6.48 -11.02 -23.80
C LEU A 104 5.35 -12.01 -24.12
N ARG A 105 4.60 -11.79 -25.21
CA ARG A 105 3.61 -12.77 -25.70
C ARG A 105 4.27 -14.09 -26.03
N ARG A 106 5.45 -14.08 -26.68
CA ARG A 106 6.23 -15.31 -26.95
C ARG A 106 6.68 -16.01 -25.66
N MET A 107 6.83 -15.27 -24.57
CA MET A 107 7.14 -15.81 -23.24
C MET A 107 5.89 -16.22 -22.43
N GLY A 108 4.70 -16.20 -23.03
CA GLY A 108 3.46 -16.68 -22.41
C GLY A 108 2.71 -15.64 -21.59
N LEU A 109 2.99 -14.34 -21.74
CA LEU A 109 2.26 -13.27 -21.03
C LEU A 109 0.75 -13.32 -21.30
N ASP A 110 0.32 -13.59 -22.52
CA ASP A 110 -1.10 -13.70 -22.87
C ASP A 110 -1.79 -14.82 -22.09
N LYS A 111 -1.12 -15.98 -21.91
CA LYS A 111 -1.64 -17.07 -21.08
C LYS A 111 -1.78 -16.62 -19.62
N ALA A 112 -0.82 -15.87 -19.08
CA ALA A 112 -0.89 -15.34 -17.73
C ALA A 112 -2.03 -14.32 -17.56
N ILE A 113 -2.26 -13.44 -18.54
CA ILE A 113 -3.39 -12.50 -18.57
C ILE A 113 -4.71 -13.28 -18.55
N GLN A 114 -4.85 -14.27 -19.42
CA GLN A 114 -6.05 -15.10 -19.51
C GLN A 114 -6.33 -15.86 -18.21
N ILE A 115 -5.31 -16.44 -17.58
CA ILE A 115 -5.45 -17.10 -16.27
C ILE A 115 -5.99 -16.12 -15.21
N GLN A 116 -5.51 -14.88 -15.18
CA GLN A 116 -6.01 -13.88 -14.22
C GLN A 116 -7.44 -13.45 -14.54
N LEU A 117 -7.79 -13.28 -15.82
CA LEU A 117 -9.14 -12.92 -16.23
C LEU A 117 -10.16 -14.03 -15.96
N LEU A 118 -9.79 -15.30 -16.17
CA LEU A 118 -10.67 -16.45 -15.95
C LEU A 118 -10.78 -16.85 -14.49
N LYS A 119 -10.05 -16.18 -13.59
CA LYS A 119 -10.04 -16.48 -12.16
C LYS A 119 -11.41 -16.23 -11.55
N ARG A 120 -12.13 -17.31 -11.23
CA ARG A 120 -13.47 -17.25 -10.59
C ARG A 120 -13.48 -16.57 -9.21
N THR A 121 -12.31 -16.49 -8.56
CA THR A 121 -12.16 -15.80 -7.27
C THR A 121 -12.02 -14.28 -7.42
N PHE A 122 -12.02 -13.76 -8.64
CA PHE A 122 -11.99 -12.32 -8.87
C PHE A 122 -13.34 -11.71 -8.48
N ARG A 123 -13.38 -11.16 -7.26
CA ARG A 123 -14.57 -10.60 -6.63
C ARG A 123 -14.22 -9.25 -6.02
N PRO A 124 -14.34 -8.17 -6.81
CA PRO A 124 -13.92 -6.84 -6.38
C PRO A 124 -14.61 -6.40 -5.09
N ILE A 125 -13.86 -5.74 -4.22
CA ILE A 125 -14.23 -5.28 -2.89
C ILE A 125 -13.55 -3.93 -2.60
N VAL A 126 -14.25 -3.05 -1.89
CA VAL A 126 -13.67 -1.79 -1.40
C VAL A 126 -12.81 -2.12 -0.19
N HIS A 127 -11.54 -1.71 -0.24
CA HIS A 127 -10.61 -1.86 0.88
C HIS A 127 -10.99 -0.93 2.05
N ALA A 128 -10.59 -1.31 3.27
CA ALA A 128 -11.00 -0.63 4.50
C ALA A 128 -10.64 0.87 4.51
N GLU A 129 -9.46 1.26 4.03
CA GLU A 129 -9.04 2.66 4.05
C GLU A 129 -9.96 3.53 3.19
N VAL A 130 -10.28 3.04 1.99
CA VAL A 130 -11.16 3.71 1.04
C VAL A 130 -12.60 3.72 1.54
N LEU A 131 -13.04 2.64 2.18
CA LEU A 131 -14.38 2.52 2.76
C LEU A 131 -14.60 3.51 3.91
N ILE A 132 -13.63 3.63 4.83
CA ILE A 132 -13.68 4.61 5.93
C ILE A 132 -13.70 6.03 5.34
N HIS A 133 -12.82 6.31 4.37
CA HIS A 133 -12.80 7.62 3.72
C HIS A 133 -14.17 7.96 3.09
N HIS A 134 -14.75 7.03 2.33
CA HIS A 134 -16.07 7.22 1.73
C HIS A 134 -17.17 7.47 2.77
N TYR A 135 -17.19 6.69 3.85
CA TYR A 135 -18.13 6.91 4.96
C TYR A 135 -17.97 8.31 5.58
N LEU A 136 -16.73 8.74 5.85
CA LEU A 136 -16.47 10.05 6.43
C LEU A 136 -16.90 11.18 5.49
N THR A 137 -16.64 11.06 4.19
CA THR A 137 -17.07 12.05 3.18
C THR A 137 -18.58 12.13 3.10
N LYS A 138 -19.28 10.98 3.00
CA LYS A 138 -20.75 10.93 2.92
C LYS A 138 -21.43 11.59 4.12
N ASN A 139 -20.83 11.50 5.31
CA ASN A 139 -21.37 12.07 6.53
C ASN A 139 -20.82 13.47 6.86
N GLY A 140 -20.04 14.10 5.96
CA GLY A 140 -19.48 15.44 6.19
C GLY A 140 -18.45 15.53 7.33
N ILE A 141 -17.79 14.41 7.66
CA ILE A 141 -16.85 14.28 8.80
C ILE A 141 -15.39 14.53 8.38
N THR A 142 -15.14 14.84 7.11
CA THR A 142 -13.78 15.04 6.58
C THR A 142 -13.13 16.38 6.98
N ARG A 143 -13.88 17.30 7.62
CA ARG A 143 -13.35 18.60 8.08
C ARG A 143 -12.28 18.41 9.16
N PRO A 144 -11.19 19.20 9.18
CA PRO A 144 -10.10 19.04 10.15
C PRO A 144 -10.57 19.06 11.61
N ASN A 145 -11.53 19.91 11.96
CA ASN A 145 -12.06 20.01 13.33
C ASN A 145 -12.78 18.74 13.83
N ARG A 146 -13.08 17.78 12.95
CA ARG A 146 -13.66 16.48 13.31
C ARG A 146 -12.60 15.44 13.67
N PHE A 147 -11.33 15.74 13.45
CA PHE A 147 -10.21 14.85 13.77
C PHE A 147 -9.50 15.28 15.05
N TRP A 148 -8.96 14.30 15.76
CA TRP A 148 -8.11 14.53 16.92
C TRP A 148 -6.94 15.46 16.56
N ARG A 149 -6.82 16.60 17.25
CA ARG A 149 -5.80 17.64 16.99
C ARG A 149 -5.75 18.11 15.52
N GLN A 150 -6.87 18.00 14.80
CA GLN A 150 -6.96 18.32 13.37
C GLN A 150 -6.08 17.43 12.48
N TRP A 151 -5.61 16.30 12.99
CA TRP A 151 -4.84 15.32 12.23
C TRP A 151 -5.77 14.44 11.41
N GLN A 152 -6.05 14.86 10.19
CA GLN A 152 -6.82 14.12 9.21
C GLN A 152 -6.07 12.84 8.81
N TYR A 153 -6.16 11.78 9.61
CA TYR A 153 -5.41 10.56 9.40
C TYR A 153 -6.31 9.32 9.52
N ILE A 154 -6.26 8.45 8.52
CA ILE A 154 -6.88 7.13 8.56
C ILE A 154 -5.80 6.08 8.84
N GLY A 155 -5.87 5.49 10.03
CA GLY A 155 -5.01 4.38 10.43
C GLY A 155 -5.58 3.02 10.00
N ALA A 156 -4.73 2.18 9.42
CA ALA A 156 -5.04 0.79 9.10
C ALA A 156 -3.95 -0.16 9.61
N SER A 157 -4.34 -1.40 9.90
CA SER A 157 -3.44 -2.45 10.40
C SER A 157 -2.28 -2.73 9.42
N LYS A 158 -2.52 -2.56 8.12
CA LYS A 158 -1.51 -2.68 7.06
C LYS A 158 -1.23 -1.31 6.42
N PRO A 159 -0.03 -1.10 5.85
CA PRO A 159 0.23 0.03 4.97
C PRO A 159 -0.68 -0.04 3.74
N THR A 160 -0.90 1.09 3.06
CA THR A 160 -1.85 1.09 1.96
C THR A 160 -1.36 0.24 0.80
N CYS A 161 -2.28 -0.44 0.12
CA CYS A 161 -1.95 -1.07 -1.15
C CYS A 161 -1.73 -0.04 -2.26
N ARG A 162 -1.26 -0.49 -3.43
CA ARG A 162 -0.99 0.40 -4.57
C ARG A 162 -2.23 1.18 -5.02
N LEU A 163 -3.38 0.52 -5.10
CA LEU A 163 -4.63 1.16 -5.56
C LEU A 163 -5.25 2.07 -4.49
N CYS A 164 -5.17 1.72 -3.20
CA CYS A 164 -5.50 2.65 -2.11
C CYS A 164 -4.59 3.87 -2.15
N HIS A 165 -3.29 3.70 -2.39
CA HIS A 165 -2.37 4.83 -2.54
C HIS A 165 -2.75 5.74 -3.71
N TYR A 166 -3.07 5.16 -4.87
CA TYR A 166 -3.55 5.95 -6.00
C TYR A 166 -4.85 6.68 -5.71
N TYR A 167 -5.79 6.03 -5.02
CA TYR A 167 -7.01 6.67 -4.56
C TYR A 167 -6.72 7.94 -3.76
N PHE A 168 -5.98 7.82 -2.64
CA PHE A 168 -5.68 8.99 -1.79
C PHE A 168 -4.83 10.05 -2.49
N SER A 169 -3.91 9.64 -3.38
CA SER A 169 -3.07 10.59 -4.13
C SER A 169 -3.79 11.29 -5.29
N SER A 170 -4.94 10.77 -5.73
CA SER A 170 -5.72 11.34 -6.84
C SER A 170 -6.98 12.06 -6.35
N HIS A 171 -7.29 11.92 -5.06
CA HIS A 171 -8.43 12.57 -4.43
C HIS A 171 -8.05 14.00 -4.04
N SER A 172 -8.22 14.94 -4.96
CA SER A 172 -7.85 16.36 -4.82
C SER A 172 -8.51 17.07 -3.64
N GLN A 173 -9.65 16.56 -3.16
CA GLN A 173 -10.44 17.16 -2.08
C GLN A 173 -10.05 16.67 -0.68
N SER A 174 -9.20 15.65 -0.57
CA SER A 174 -8.90 15.02 0.72
C SER A 174 -7.49 15.34 1.18
N GLN A 175 -7.38 16.12 2.25
CA GLN A 175 -6.14 16.29 3.01
C GLN A 175 -5.86 15.09 3.95
N ILE A 176 -6.65 14.02 3.83
CA ILE A 176 -6.53 12.84 4.68
C ILE A 176 -5.24 12.09 4.36
N GLN A 177 -4.39 12.01 5.37
CA GLN A 177 -3.18 11.24 5.38
C GLN A 177 -3.48 9.77 5.68
N VAL A 178 -2.67 8.90 5.08
CA VAL A 178 -2.73 7.45 5.27
C VAL A 178 -1.32 6.91 5.44
N ARG A 179 -1.21 5.67 5.88
CA ARG A 179 0.10 5.00 5.98
C ARG A 179 0.81 4.95 4.63
N PRO A 180 2.15 5.10 4.56
CA PRO A 180 2.91 4.93 3.34
C PRO A 180 2.65 3.57 2.68
N SER A 181 2.59 3.53 1.35
CA SER A 181 2.20 2.32 0.63
C SER A 181 3.29 1.25 0.64
N HIS A 182 2.90 -0.03 0.70
CA HIS A 182 3.79 -1.15 0.38
C HIS A 182 3.82 -1.48 -1.13
N LEU A 183 3.00 -0.78 -1.93
CA LEU A 183 2.94 -0.84 -3.39
C LEU A 183 2.57 -2.21 -3.99
N ASN A 184 1.99 -3.14 -3.22
CA ASN A 184 1.46 -4.39 -3.80
C ASN A 184 0.11 -4.13 -4.44
N LEU A 185 -0.14 -4.78 -5.56
CA LEU A 185 -1.38 -4.71 -6.30
C LEU A 185 -2.32 -5.82 -5.83
N TYR A 186 -3.55 -5.44 -5.45
CA TYR A 186 -4.62 -6.39 -5.17
C TYR A 186 -5.68 -6.26 -6.26
N PRO A 187 -5.81 -7.25 -7.17
CA PRO A 187 -6.74 -7.17 -8.28
C PRO A 187 -8.20 -7.01 -7.84
N ASN A 188 -8.58 -7.61 -6.70
CA ASN A 188 -9.93 -7.52 -6.14
C ASN A 188 -10.29 -6.14 -5.57
N TRP A 189 -9.57 -5.07 -5.91
CA TRP A 189 -9.88 -3.72 -5.41
C TRP A 189 -10.94 -3.05 -6.30
N ARG A 190 -11.84 -2.26 -5.70
CA ARG A 190 -12.77 -1.37 -6.42
C ARG A 190 -12.98 -0.03 -5.70
N LEU A 191 -13.50 0.94 -6.44
CA LEU A 191 -14.04 2.18 -5.87
C LEU A 191 -15.39 1.94 -5.15
N PRO A 192 -15.72 2.75 -4.13
CA PRO A 192 -17.05 2.80 -3.54
C PRO A 192 -18.11 3.18 -4.59
N GLU A 193 -19.33 2.69 -4.39
CA GLU A 193 -20.48 3.08 -5.21
C GLU A 193 -20.89 4.53 -4.92
N ILE A 194 -21.43 5.19 -5.95
CA ILE A 194 -22.06 6.51 -5.81
C ILE A 194 -23.48 6.26 -5.31
N CYS A 195 -23.88 6.93 -4.22
CA CYS A 195 -25.20 6.70 -3.64
C CYS A 195 -26.33 7.42 -4.41
N ASP A 196 -26.03 8.57 -5.01
CA ASP A 196 -26.99 9.39 -5.76
C ASP A 196 -26.58 9.41 -7.24
N GLU A 197 -27.15 8.49 -8.03
CA GLU A 197 -26.96 8.45 -9.49
C GLU A 197 -27.42 9.75 -10.16
N ASP A 198 -28.36 10.47 -9.54
CA ASP A 198 -28.89 11.74 -10.04
C ASP A 198 -27.94 12.93 -9.82
N ASP A 199 -26.94 12.82 -8.94
CA ASP A 199 -25.94 13.86 -8.73
C ASP A 199 -24.88 13.82 -9.85
N ALA A 200 -25.05 14.71 -10.83
CA ALA A 200 -24.14 14.85 -11.96
C ALA A 200 -22.72 15.25 -11.53
N GLU A 201 -22.57 16.05 -10.46
CA GLU A 201 -21.26 16.47 -9.96
C GLU A 201 -20.53 15.30 -9.29
N ALA A 202 -21.23 14.52 -8.47
CA ALA A 202 -20.68 13.32 -7.84
C ALA A 202 -20.27 12.27 -8.89
N ARG A 203 -21.07 12.07 -9.94
CA ARG A 203 -20.73 11.18 -11.07
C ARG A 203 -19.48 11.66 -11.80
N GLU A 204 -19.40 12.94 -12.10
CA GLU A 204 -18.23 13.49 -12.79
C GLU A 204 -16.97 13.43 -11.92
N ALA A 205 -17.08 13.71 -10.62
CA ALA A 205 -15.97 13.58 -9.67
C ALA A 205 -15.48 12.13 -9.56
N HIS A 206 -16.41 11.17 -9.46
CA HIS A 206 -16.08 9.74 -9.45
C HIS A 206 -15.41 9.29 -10.76
N ARG A 207 -15.91 9.76 -11.91
CA ARG A 207 -15.32 9.48 -13.23
C ARG A 207 -13.91 10.07 -13.36
N LYS A 208 -13.69 11.31 -12.91
CA LYS A 208 -12.36 11.96 -12.86
C LYS A 208 -11.39 11.16 -11.99
N LEU A 209 -11.84 10.72 -10.81
CA LEU A 209 -11.02 9.91 -9.90
C LEU A 209 -10.63 8.57 -10.55
N LEU A 210 -11.60 7.86 -11.14
CA LEU A 210 -11.34 6.61 -11.85
C LEU A 210 -10.35 6.81 -13.00
N LYS A 211 -10.51 7.89 -13.79
CA LYS A 211 -9.61 8.24 -14.87
C LYS A 211 -8.18 8.45 -14.37
N SER A 212 -8.01 9.23 -13.29
CA SER A 212 -6.69 9.50 -12.70
C SER A 212 -6.02 8.23 -12.16
N ILE A 213 -6.77 7.36 -11.49
CA ILE A 213 -6.25 6.07 -11.02
C ILE A 213 -5.85 5.19 -12.22
N ALA A 214 -6.68 5.13 -13.26
CA ALA A 214 -6.40 4.36 -14.47
C ALA A 214 -5.14 4.85 -15.19
N GLU A 215 -4.93 6.17 -15.29
CA GLU A 215 -3.70 6.76 -15.83
C GLU A 215 -2.46 6.33 -15.04
N LYS A 216 -2.53 6.37 -13.70
CA LYS A 216 -1.42 5.90 -12.83
C LYS A 216 -1.14 4.42 -13.03
N VAL A 217 -2.18 3.58 -13.12
CA VAL A 217 -2.02 2.14 -13.39
C VAL A 217 -1.39 1.88 -14.76
N ARG A 218 -1.81 2.62 -15.80
CA ARG A 218 -1.21 2.54 -17.14
C ARG A 218 0.26 2.92 -17.14
N ASN A 219 0.61 4.05 -16.52
CA ASN A 219 2.01 4.48 -16.41
C ASN A 219 2.87 3.47 -15.66
N ASP A 220 2.31 2.84 -14.62
CA ASP A 220 2.96 1.73 -13.92
C ASP A 220 3.17 0.51 -14.82
N ALA A 221 2.17 0.14 -15.62
CA ALA A 221 2.26 -0.96 -16.58
C ALA A 221 3.35 -0.70 -17.63
N LYS A 222 3.38 0.50 -18.23
CA LYS A 222 4.45 0.91 -19.18
C LYS A 222 5.83 0.77 -18.56
N ARG A 223 6.00 1.34 -17.36
CA ARG A 223 7.27 1.29 -16.65
C ARG A 223 7.67 -0.16 -16.34
N THR A 224 6.75 -1.01 -15.93
CA THR A 224 7.05 -2.43 -15.64
C THR A 224 7.41 -3.20 -16.91
N LEU A 225 6.78 -2.91 -18.05
CA LEU A 225 7.14 -3.51 -19.34
C LEU A 225 8.56 -3.09 -19.75
N GLN A 226 8.85 -1.79 -19.72
CA GLN A 226 10.17 -1.24 -20.10
C GLN A 226 11.30 -1.67 -19.15
N GLN A 227 11.06 -1.61 -17.84
CA GLN A 227 12.09 -1.90 -16.82
C GLN A 227 12.20 -3.38 -16.47
N ARG A 228 11.28 -4.23 -16.97
CA ARG A 228 11.14 -5.66 -16.64
C ARG A 228 11.16 -5.97 -15.14
N THR A 229 10.78 -5.00 -14.31
CA THR A 229 10.82 -5.06 -12.85
C THR A 229 9.53 -4.50 -12.25
N THR A 230 9.15 -5.07 -11.11
CA THR A 230 7.98 -4.61 -10.36
C THR A 230 8.42 -3.94 -9.05
N LYS A 231 7.84 -2.77 -8.75
CA LYS A 231 8.01 -2.11 -7.45
C LYS A 231 7.04 -2.69 -6.44
N SER A 232 7.28 -3.90 -5.95
CA SER A 232 6.45 -4.54 -4.91
C SER A 232 7.30 -5.01 -3.74
N LYS A 233 6.71 -4.99 -2.53
CA LYS A 233 7.31 -5.64 -1.36
C LYS A 233 6.80 -7.07 -1.26
N GLN A 234 7.69 -8.01 -0.96
CA GLN A 234 7.31 -9.41 -0.76
C GLN A 234 6.28 -9.58 0.36
N HIS A 235 6.40 -8.78 1.44
CA HIS A 235 5.42 -8.75 2.53
C HIS A 235 4.65 -7.43 2.54
N ASP A 236 3.35 -7.52 2.79
CA ASP A 236 2.44 -6.38 2.93
C ASP A 236 2.45 -5.75 4.35
N SER A 237 3.28 -6.27 5.24
CA SER A 237 3.40 -5.82 6.62
C SER A 237 4.66 -4.97 6.81
N ASN A 238 4.58 -3.94 7.67
CA ASN A 238 5.79 -3.25 8.12
C ASN A 238 6.45 -4.05 9.25
N THR A 239 7.78 -4.09 9.23
CA THR A 239 8.61 -4.62 10.34
C THR A 239 9.15 -3.50 11.23
N TYR A 240 8.72 -2.25 11.01
CA TYR A 240 9.13 -1.08 11.77
C TYR A 240 7.88 -0.36 12.29
N SER A 241 7.89 0.00 13.57
CA SER A 241 6.96 0.98 14.13
C SER A 241 7.66 2.34 14.17
N ALA A 242 7.01 3.38 13.69
CA ALA A 242 7.53 4.73 13.81
C ALA A 242 7.14 5.25 15.20
N THR A 243 8.01 5.06 16.19
CA THR A 243 7.83 5.69 17.51
C THR A 243 8.26 7.16 17.38
N PRO A 244 7.35 8.14 17.53
CA PRO A 244 7.71 9.55 17.55
C PRO A 244 8.67 9.80 18.72
N ARG A 245 9.77 10.53 18.45
CA ARG A 245 10.83 10.78 19.45
C ARG A 245 10.30 11.42 20.74
N TYR A 246 9.22 12.21 20.66
CA TYR A 246 8.63 12.89 21.82
C TYR A 246 7.82 11.97 22.76
N LEU A 247 7.54 10.72 22.37
CA LEU A 247 6.88 9.72 23.22
C LEU A 247 7.86 8.70 23.80
N VAL A 248 9.14 8.76 23.41
CA VAL A 248 10.20 7.99 24.03
C VAL A 248 10.52 8.68 25.36
N LYS A 249 10.02 8.13 26.48
CA LYS A 249 10.54 8.51 27.80
C LYS A 249 12.05 8.28 27.78
N ARG A 250 12.81 9.37 27.89
CA ARG A 250 14.26 9.31 28.13
C ARG A 250 14.40 8.60 29.47
N SER A 251 14.90 7.36 29.47
CA SER A 251 15.37 6.77 30.71
C SER A 251 16.53 7.63 31.17
N GLU A 252 16.33 8.42 32.22
CA GLU A 252 17.42 9.01 32.98
C GLU A 252 18.19 7.86 33.63
N SER A 253 19.18 7.35 32.91
CA SER A 253 20.27 6.56 33.48
C SER A 253 21.56 7.29 33.13
N THR A 254 22.04 7.99 34.13
CA THR A 254 23.35 8.62 34.34
C THR A 254 24.52 8.03 33.54
N ASN A 255 25.26 8.92 32.90
CA ASN A 255 26.70 8.89 32.54
C ASN A 255 27.36 7.55 32.18
N SER A 256 27.66 7.37 30.89
CA SER A 256 29.01 7.04 30.44
C SER A 256 29.16 7.34 28.94
N ASP A 257 30.26 7.99 28.61
CA ASP A 257 30.65 8.50 27.30
C ASP A 257 30.73 7.42 26.19
N GLY A 258 30.29 7.77 24.98
CA GLY A 258 30.52 6.99 23.75
C GLY A 258 29.63 7.43 22.58
N PRO A 259 30.15 7.54 21.33
CA PRO A 259 29.81 8.64 20.43
C PRO A 259 28.48 8.47 19.68
N ALA A 260 27.91 9.62 19.35
CA ALA A 260 26.81 9.79 18.43
C ALA A 260 27.10 9.14 17.07
N TYR A 261 26.24 8.21 16.65
CA TYR A 261 26.11 7.84 15.25
C TYR A 261 24.81 8.45 14.69
N CYS A 262 24.97 9.64 14.10
CA CYS A 262 24.24 10.00 12.90
C CYS A 262 24.79 9.15 11.76
N GLU A 263 23.95 8.43 11.01
CA GLU A 263 23.95 8.62 9.56
C GLU A 263 22.71 7.99 8.92
N VAL A 264 22.16 8.79 8.02
CA VAL A 264 21.05 8.51 7.15
C VAL A 264 21.65 7.75 5.98
N ASP A 265 21.46 6.44 5.94
CA ASP A 265 21.86 5.66 4.77
C ASP A 265 20.95 6.00 3.59
N ARG A 266 21.44 6.95 2.80
CA ARG A 266 21.30 6.98 1.35
C ARG A 266 21.73 5.62 0.82
N CYS A 267 20.78 4.83 0.32
CA CYS A 267 21.11 3.87 -0.71
C CYS A 267 20.57 4.39 -2.05
N SER A 268 21.54 4.86 -2.81
CA SER A 268 21.56 5.58 -4.08
C SER A 268 20.79 4.97 -5.25
N ARG A 269 20.23 5.90 -6.03
CA ARG A 269 20.00 5.95 -7.49
C ARG A 269 18.97 5.01 -8.09
#